data_AF-A0A3A6NYB8-F1
#
_entry.id   AF-A0A3A6NYB8-F1
#
_cell.length_a   1.000
_cell.length_b   1.000
_cell.length_c   1.000
_cell.angle_alpha   90.00
_cell.angle_beta   90.00
_cell.angle_gamma   90.00
#
_symmetry.space_group_name_H-M   'P 1'
#
loop_
_entity.id
_entity.type
_entity.pdbx_description
1 polymer ?
#
loop_
_entity_poly.entity_id
_entity_poly.type
_entity_poly.pdbx_seq_one_letter_code
_entity_poly.pdbx_strand_id
1 'polypeptide(L)'
;MPVLLCSFAINNTLAESNMALPSFSNRTPNEIVTNLNHFESSGRVFKALSWLDYAKNHKCVSALEYAALETRLAIEQLIFEQLVVGVGTKLDASEYKKCSGDAGKLAAIIKRLIPKYDLLIEFTKAMAPAGIPITKWDNRKLDAFSGKVSNYLHWSGGLDTTVQSAAWFEKGVPVVEEAAQYIWSGLTTGNTGVMSLDRLEPEIFELWVLYASGSISLDDAVLHANILEPMLQERLAAKSFGARAK
;
A
#
# COMPACT_ATOMS: atom_id res chain seq x y z
N MET A 1 -2.67 18.01 21.09
CA MET A 1 -2.58 17.16 19.88
C MET A 1 -3.58 16.03 20.08
N PRO A 2 -4.43 15.72 19.10
CA PRO A 2 -5.48 14.70 19.22
C PRO A 2 -4.80 13.33 19.17
N VAL A 3 -4.97 12.50 20.21
CA VAL A 3 -3.96 11.46 20.54
C VAL A 3 -4.51 10.04 20.56
N LEU A 4 -5.82 9.76 20.59
CA LEU A 4 -6.24 8.40 20.96
C LEU A 4 -7.39 7.76 20.16
N LEU A 5 -8.14 8.50 19.34
CA LEU A 5 -9.26 7.90 18.59
C LEU A 5 -8.84 7.19 17.29
N CYS A 6 -7.75 7.63 16.67
CA CYS A 6 -7.24 6.98 15.45
C CYS A 6 -6.57 5.63 15.73
N SER A 7 -6.11 5.37 16.96
CA SER A 7 -5.40 4.13 17.32
C SER A 7 -6.26 2.87 17.16
N PHE A 8 -7.59 2.99 17.17
CA PHE A 8 -8.53 1.87 16.95
C PHE A 8 -9.07 1.79 15.51
N ALA A 9 -8.94 2.85 14.71
CA ALA A 9 -9.49 2.93 13.35
C ALA A 9 -8.44 2.77 12.25
N ILE A 10 -7.16 2.94 12.57
CA ILE A 10 -6.06 2.49 11.70
C ILE A 10 -6.03 0.97 11.81
N ASN A 11 -6.10 0.26 10.69
CA ASN A 11 -5.87 -1.19 10.67
C ASN A 11 -4.47 -1.44 11.25
N ASN A 12 -4.43 -1.82 12.54
CA ASN A 12 -3.24 -2.27 13.24
C ASN A 12 -2.87 -3.66 12.72
N THR A 13 -2.39 -3.73 11.48
CA THR A 13 -1.78 -4.97 10.98
C THR A 13 -0.28 -5.02 11.30
N LEU A 14 0.34 -3.93 11.80
CA LEU A 14 1.78 -3.89 12.05
C LEU A 14 2.24 -3.23 13.37
N ALA A 15 1.35 -2.59 14.14
CA ALA A 15 1.80 -1.81 15.31
C ALA A 15 2.09 -2.62 16.59
N GLU A 16 1.76 -3.92 16.65
CA GLU A 16 1.88 -4.72 17.89
C GLU A 16 2.94 -5.82 17.86
N SER A 17 3.94 -5.76 16.99
CA SER A 17 5.08 -6.65 17.16
C SER A 17 6.40 -6.00 16.79
N ASN A 18 7.33 -6.06 17.73
CA ASN A 18 8.77 -5.87 17.55
C ASN A 18 9.35 -6.99 16.65
N MET A 19 8.65 -7.36 15.57
CA MET A 19 9.14 -8.31 14.59
C MET A 19 10.18 -7.59 13.75
N ALA A 20 11.44 -7.99 13.92
CA ALA A 20 12.50 -7.58 13.03
C ALA A 20 12.05 -7.83 11.58
N LEU A 21 12.22 -6.81 10.72
CA LEU A 21 11.88 -6.92 9.30
C LEU A 21 12.56 -8.18 8.74
N PRO A 22 11.83 -9.06 8.04
CA PRO A 22 12.42 -10.26 7.50
C PRO A 22 13.52 -9.88 6.49
N SER A 23 14.62 -10.63 6.50
CA SER A 23 15.69 -10.44 5.52
C SER A 23 15.33 -11.12 4.21
N PHE A 24 15.42 -10.36 3.11
CA PHE A 24 15.24 -10.87 1.75
C PHE A 24 16.53 -11.40 1.13
N SER A 25 17.70 -11.19 1.75
CA SER A 25 19.02 -11.56 1.21
C SER A 25 19.37 -13.05 1.38
N ASN A 26 20.21 -13.56 0.49
CA ASN A 26 20.78 -14.91 0.52
C ASN A 26 19.75 -16.05 0.54
N ARG A 27 18.59 -15.83 -0.06
CA ARG A 27 17.53 -16.85 -0.14
C ARG A 27 17.70 -17.70 -1.39
N THR A 28 17.48 -19.00 -1.25
CA THR A 28 17.45 -19.94 -2.38
C THR A 28 16.12 -19.84 -3.14
N PRO A 29 16.07 -20.24 -4.44
CA PRO A 29 14.84 -20.26 -5.22
C PRO A 29 13.68 -20.98 -4.52
N ASN A 30 13.96 -22.11 -3.85
CA ASN A 30 12.95 -22.86 -3.12
C ASN A 30 12.39 -22.04 -1.95
N GLU A 31 13.25 -21.43 -1.14
CA GLU A 31 12.84 -20.59 0.00
C GLU A 31 12.09 -19.32 -0.41
N ILE A 32 12.35 -18.78 -1.60
CA ILE A 32 11.63 -17.62 -2.14
C ILE A 32 10.19 -18.03 -2.50
N VAL A 33 10.01 -19.21 -3.09
CA VAL A 33 8.71 -19.71 -3.53
C VAL A 33 7.87 -20.25 -2.37
N THR A 34 8.46 -21.02 -1.44
CA THR A 34 7.71 -21.81 -0.45
C THR A 34 7.44 -21.09 0.87
N ASN A 35 8.35 -20.22 1.33
CA ASN A 35 8.32 -19.78 2.74
C ASN A 35 7.37 -18.62 3.02
N LEU A 36 6.78 -17.97 2.00
CA LEU A 36 5.91 -16.81 2.18
C LEU A 36 4.79 -16.82 1.14
N ASN A 37 3.57 -17.22 1.54
CA ASN A 37 2.36 -17.11 0.72
C ASN A 37 1.53 -15.87 1.09
N HIS A 38 2.19 -14.75 1.31
CA HIS A 38 1.50 -13.47 1.47
C HIS A 38 1.18 -12.94 0.07
N PHE A 39 -0.11 -12.94 -0.28
CA PHE A 39 -0.62 -12.47 -1.57
C PHE A 39 -0.83 -10.95 -1.61
N GLU A 40 -0.65 -10.28 -0.48
CA GLU A 40 -0.64 -8.82 -0.35
C GLU A 40 0.64 -8.19 -0.92
N SER A 41 0.60 -6.87 -1.15
CA SER A 41 1.68 -6.12 -1.79
C SER A 41 3.04 -6.29 -1.09
N SER A 42 3.04 -6.41 0.24
CA SER A 42 4.23 -6.64 1.10
C SER A 42 4.93 -7.97 0.80
N GLY A 43 4.18 -9.06 0.67
CA GLY A 43 4.70 -10.38 0.33
C GLY A 43 5.29 -10.43 -1.07
N ARG A 44 4.61 -9.77 -2.02
CA ARG A 44 5.05 -9.66 -3.42
C ARG A 44 6.37 -8.90 -3.52
N VAL A 45 6.48 -7.73 -2.90
CA VAL A 45 7.72 -6.94 -2.96
C VAL A 45 8.87 -7.64 -2.24
N PHE A 46 8.59 -8.35 -1.14
CA PHE A 46 9.61 -9.15 -0.45
C PHE A 46 10.19 -10.23 -1.37
N LYS A 47 9.34 -10.99 -2.07
CA LYS A 47 9.78 -11.97 -3.07
C LYS A 47 10.58 -11.33 -4.19
N ALA A 48 10.14 -10.16 -4.67
CA ALA A 48 10.85 -9.44 -5.72
C ALA A 48 12.29 -9.07 -5.29
N LEU A 49 12.46 -8.55 -4.07
CA LEU A 49 13.78 -8.23 -3.52
C LEU A 49 14.65 -9.46 -3.30
N SER A 50 14.08 -10.60 -2.89
CA SER A 50 14.82 -11.85 -2.79
C SER A 50 15.27 -12.40 -4.14
N TRP A 51 14.40 -12.33 -5.16
CA TRP A 51 14.77 -12.68 -6.53
C TRP A 51 15.85 -11.76 -7.10
N LEU A 52 15.79 -10.45 -6.79
CA LEU A 52 16.84 -9.49 -7.18
C LEU A 52 18.19 -9.82 -6.55
N ASP A 53 18.22 -10.10 -5.25
CA ASP A 53 19.45 -10.50 -4.55
C ASP A 53 20.05 -11.76 -5.18
N TYR A 54 19.22 -12.79 -5.41
CA TYR A 54 19.66 -14.01 -6.09
C TYR A 54 20.17 -13.74 -7.51
N ALA A 55 19.45 -12.92 -8.29
CA ALA A 55 19.83 -12.54 -9.64
C ALA A 55 21.20 -11.84 -9.67
N LYS A 56 21.44 -10.88 -8.78
CA LYS A 56 22.71 -10.15 -8.67
C LYS A 56 23.88 -11.08 -8.35
N ASN A 57 23.69 -11.99 -7.40
CA ASN A 57 24.72 -12.89 -6.91
C ASN A 57 25.08 -14.00 -7.93
N HIS A 58 24.13 -14.42 -8.76
CA HIS A 58 24.32 -15.54 -9.70
C HIS A 58 24.30 -15.13 -11.18
N LYS A 59 24.12 -13.83 -11.48
CA LYS A 59 23.92 -13.31 -12.85
C LYS A 59 22.79 -14.06 -13.59
N CYS A 60 21.73 -14.42 -12.86
CA CYS A 60 20.65 -15.25 -13.37
C CYS A 60 19.54 -14.38 -13.99
N VAL A 61 19.38 -14.46 -15.31
CA VAL A 61 18.37 -13.69 -16.06
C VAL A 61 16.95 -14.09 -15.66
N SER A 62 16.66 -15.37 -15.52
CA SER A 62 15.32 -15.82 -15.10
C SER A 62 14.95 -15.31 -13.70
N ALA A 63 15.93 -15.17 -12.80
CA ALA A 63 15.69 -14.56 -11.50
C ALA A 63 15.37 -13.06 -11.60
N LEU A 64 15.98 -12.33 -12.54
CA LEU A 64 15.60 -10.94 -12.83
C LEU A 64 14.17 -10.87 -13.41
N GLU A 65 13.77 -11.79 -14.28
CA GLU A 65 12.41 -11.87 -14.82
C GLU A 65 11.38 -12.15 -13.70
N TYR A 66 11.66 -13.09 -12.79
CA TYR A 66 10.82 -13.36 -11.62
C TYR A 66 10.75 -12.16 -10.68
N ALA A 67 11.86 -11.45 -10.46
CA ALA A 67 11.86 -10.21 -9.70
C ALA A 67 10.96 -9.16 -10.34
N ALA A 68 11.09 -8.95 -11.65
CA ALA A 68 10.25 -8.01 -12.39
C ALA A 68 8.76 -8.39 -12.28
N LEU A 69 8.44 -9.69 -12.37
CA LEU A 69 7.08 -10.21 -12.25
C LEU A 69 6.49 -9.89 -10.88
N GLU A 70 7.20 -10.25 -9.81
CA GLU A 70 6.72 -10.01 -8.45
C GLU A 70 6.66 -8.51 -8.14
N THR A 71 7.57 -7.67 -8.66
CA THR A 71 7.48 -6.20 -8.52
C THR A 71 6.24 -5.66 -9.21
N ARG A 72 5.94 -6.08 -10.45
CA ARG A 72 4.72 -5.64 -11.15
C ARG A 72 3.46 -6.07 -10.39
N LEU A 73 3.40 -7.32 -9.95
CA LEU A 73 2.27 -7.82 -9.16
C LEU A 73 2.15 -7.08 -7.83
N ALA A 74 3.26 -6.70 -7.19
CA ALA A 74 3.25 -5.86 -5.99
C ALA A 74 2.63 -4.48 -6.26
N ILE A 75 2.97 -3.84 -7.39
CA ILE A 75 2.39 -2.54 -7.79
C ILE A 75 0.89 -2.67 -8.03
N GLU A 76 0.48 -3.66 -8.83
CA GLU A 76 -0.92 -3.90 -9.16
C GLU A 76 -1.75 -4.19 -7.89
N GLN A 77 -1.21 -5.03 -7.00
CA GLN A 77 -1.82 -5.37 -5.72
C GLN A 77 -1.89 -4.14 -4.79
N LEU A 78 -0.84 -3.32 -4.72
CA LEU A 78 -0.82 -2.10 -3.91
C LEU A 78 -1.84 -1.06 -4.40
N ILE A 79 -1.96 -0.86 -5.71
CA ILE A 79 -2.98 0.02 -6.29
C ILE A 79 -4.37 -0.53 -5.94
N PHE A 80 -4.59 -1.84 -6.05
CA PHE A 80 -5.85 -2.45 -5.66
C PHE A 80 -6.18 -2.25 -4.17
N GLU A 81 -5.20 -2.42 -3.28
CA GLU A 81 -5.33 -2.15 -1.84
C GLU A 81 -5.74 -0.69 -1.58
N GLN A 82 -5.12 0.28 -2.28
CA GLN A 82 -5.50 1.70 -2.20
C GLN A 82 -6.96 1.94 -2.64
N LEU A 83 -7.44 1.23 -3.68
CA LEU A 83 -8.84 1.34 -4.12
C LEU A 83 -9.82 0.81 -3.08
N VAL A 84 -9.55 -0.38 -2.55
CA VAL A 84 -10.38 -1.00 -1.51
C VAL A 84 -10.47 -0.07 -0.31
N VAL A 85 -9.35 0.51 0.09
CA VAL A 85 -9.26 1.52 1.13
C VAL A 85 -10.08 2.77 0.80
N GLY A 86 -9.88 3.37 -0.38
CA GLY A 86 -10.48 4.65 -0.73
C GLY A 86 -12.00 4.61 -0.92
N VAL A 87 -12.55 3.42 -1.22
CA VAL A 87 -14.00 3.18 -1.32
C VAL A 87 -14.60 2.70 -0.01
N GLY A 88 -13.79 2.12 0.87
CA GLY A 88 -14.26 1.36 2.03
C GLY A 88 -15.01 0.09 1.61
N THR A 89 -15.94 -0.37 2.46
CA THR A 89 -16.74 -1.59 2.24
C THR A 89 -17.74 -1.51 1.07
N LYS A 90 -17.77 -0.39 0.33
CA LYS A 90 -18.73 -0.11 -0.73
C LYS A 90 -18.22 -0.41 -2.15
N LEU A 91 -17.05 -1.04 -2.30
CA LEU A 91 -16.61 -1.48 -3.63
C LEU A 91 -17.57 -2.58 -4.10
N ASP A 92 -18.55 -2.19 -4.91
CA ASP A 92 -19.52 -3.13 -5.45
C ASP A 92 -18.77 -4.17 -6.28
N ALA A 93 -18.83 -5.42 -5.85
CA ALA A 93 -18.25 -6.54 -6.58
C ALA A 93 -18.78 -6.60 -8.02
N SER A 94 -20.00 -6.08 -8.27
CA SER A 94 -20.56 -5.92 -9.61
C SER A 94 -19.84 -4.86 -10.45
N GLU A 95 -19.41 -3.73 -9.87
CA GLU A 95 -18.58 -2.72 -10.56
C GLU A 95 -17.21 -3.28 -10.90
N TYR A 96 -16.56 -3.96 -9.95
CA TYR A 96 -15.26 -4.59 -10.20
C TYR A 96 -15.36 -5.68 -11.29
N LYS A 97 -16.39 -6.52 -11.25
CA LYS A 97 -16.60 -7.59 -12.24
C LYS A 97 -16.81 -7.04 -13.65
N LYS A 98 -17.41 -5.84 -13.80
CA LYS A 98 -17.54 -5.14 -15.09
C LYS A 98 -16.21 -4.66 -15.68
N CYS A 99 -15.15 -4.60 -14.87
CA CYS A 99 -13.79 -4.25 -15.29
C CYS A 99 -12.92 -5.47 -15.60
N SER A 100 -13.39 -6.69 -15.32
CA SER A 100 -12.61 -7.90 -15.59
C SER A 100 -12.32 -8.05 -17.09
N GLY A 101 -11.04 -8.16 -17.44
CA GLY A 101 -10.57 -8.24 -18.82
C GLY A 101 -10.52 -6.90 -19.58
N ASP A 102 -10.88 -5.78 -18.94
CA ASP A 102 -10.89 -4.45 -19.56
C ASP A 102 -10.03 -3.47 -18.74
N ALA A 103 -8.74 -3.39 -19.13
CA ALA A 103 -7.76 -2.53 -18.47
C ALA A 103 -8.15 -1.05 -18.51
N GLY A 104 -8.85 -0.59 -19.56
CA GLY A 104 -9.31 0.79 -19.69
C GLY A 104 -10.39 1.14 -18.67
N LYS A 105 -11.37 0.25 -18.47
CA LYS A 105 -12.40 0.43 -17.43
C LYS A 105 -11.82 0.39 -16.02
N LEU A 106 -10.90 -0.53 -15.76
CA LEU A 106 -10.21 -0.59 -14.48
C LEU A 106 -9.44 0.72 -14.21
N ALA A 107 -8.70 1.21 -15.21
CA ALA A 107 -8.00 2.49 -15.11
C ALA A 107 -8.95 3.68 -14.88
N ALA A 108 -10.14 3.68 -15.52
CA ALA A 108 -11.14 4.72 -15.30
C ALA A 108 -11.73 4.70 -13.88
N ILE A 109 -12.02 3.51 -13.34
CA ILE A 109 -12.44 3.35 -11.95
C ILE A 109 -11.34 3.82 -11.00
N ILE A 110 -10.09 3.41 -11.25
CA ILE A 110 -8.93 3.83 -10.48
C ILE A 110 -8.83 5.35 -10.44
N LYS A 111 -8.86 6.01 -11.60
CA LYS A 111 -8.78 7.47 -11.72
C LYS A 111 -9.91 8.20 -10.99
N ARG A 112 -11.10 7.62 -10.95
CA ARG A 112 -12.27 8.17 -10.23
C ARG A 112 -12.10 8.05 -8.70
N LEU A 113 -11.47 6.98 -8.23
CA LEU A 113 -11.41 6.64 -6.80
C LEU A 113 -10.14 7.15 -6.11
N ILE A 114 -9.01 7.24 -6.82
CA ILE A 114 -7.74 7.76 -6.30
C ILE A 114 -7.89 9.13 -5.61
N PRO A 115 -8.61 10.13 -6.16
CA PRO A 115 -8.73 11.42 -5.48
C PRO A 115 -9.36 11.31 -4.09
N LYS A 116 -10.31 10.38 -3.90
CA LYS A 116 -10.90 10.11 -2.58
C LYS A 116 -9.91 9.42 -1.64
N TYR A 117 -9.07 8.52 -2.17
CA TYR A 117 -7.97 7.93 -1.42
C TYR A 117 -6.97 9.00 -0.96
N ASP A 118 -6.57 9.92 -1.84
CA ASP A 118 -5.62 10.99 -1.51
C ASP A 118 -6.15 11.90 -0.40
N LEU A 119 -7.42 12.31 -0.50
CA LEU A 119 -8.11 13.06 0.55
C LEU A 119 -8.16 12.25 1.85
N LEU A 120 -8.48 10.95 1.79
CA LEU A 120 -8.55 10.10 2.98
C LEU A 120 -7.19 9.96 3.66
N ILE A 121 -6.11 9.86 2.91
CA ILE A 121 -4.74 9.84 3.45
C ILE A 121 -4.40 11.18 4.12
N GLU A 122 -4.73 12.30 3.49
CA GLU A 122 -4.49 13.63 4.08
C GLU A 122 -5.26 13.84 5.37
N PHE A 123 -6.55 13.48 5.35
CA PHE A 123 -7.40 13.47 6.54
C PHE A 123 -6.82 12.54 7.62
N THR A 124 -6.40 11.32 7.24
CA THR A 124 -5.80 10.37 8.18
C THR A 124 -4.53 10.92 8.81
N LYS A 125 -3.63 11.51 8.01
CA LYS A 125 -2.39 12.12 8.51
C LYS A 125 -2.65 13.27 9.48
N ALA A 126 -3.68 14.07 9.21
CA ALA A 126 -4.03 15.21 10.06
C ALA A 126 -4.66 14.79 11.40
N MET A 127 -5.41 13.68 11.41
CA MET A 127 -6.06 13.15 12.62
C MET A 127 -5.21 12.14 13.40
N ALA A 128 -4.16 11.59 12.78
CA ALA A 128 -3.27 10.64 13.43
C ALA A 128 -2.44 11.31 14.53
N PRO A 129 -2.09 10.57 15.59
CA PRO A 129 -1.16 11.07 16.60
C PRO A 129 0.16 11.51 15.98
N ALA A 130 0.76 12.56 16.53
CA ALA A 130 2.05 13.06 16.06
C ALA A 130 3.11 11.95 16.11
N GLY A 131 3.90 11.83 15.05
CA GLY A 131 4.96 10.84 14.94
C GLY A 131 4.53 9.48 14.40
N ILE A 132 3.25 9.26 14.07
CA ILE A 132 2.81 8.07 13.35
C ILE A 132 3.05 8.29 11.84
N PRO A 133 4.03 7.59 11.22
CA PRO A 133 4.26 7.73 9.79
C PRO A 133 3.11 7.09 9.01
N ILE A 134 2.51 7.83 8.08
CA ILE A 134 1.53 7.30 7.13
C ILE A 134 2.05 7.54 5.71
N THR A 135 2.16 6.46 4.95
CA THR A 135 2.72 6.49 3.60
C THR A 135 1.65 6.94 2.60
N LYS A 136 1.89 8.09 1.94
CA LYS A 136 1.13 8.51 0.75
C LYS A 136 1.86 8.02 -0.49
N TRP A 137 1.24 7.12 -1.25
CA TRP A 137 1.80 6.59 -2.49
C TRP A 137 1.67 7.59 -3.63
N ASP A 138 2.72 7.73 -4.43
CA ASP A 138 2.67 8.46 -5.69
C ASP A 138 2.20 7.50 -6.79
N ASN A 139 0.90 7.53 -7.10
CA ASN A 139 0.31 6.65 -8.10
C ASN A 139 0.88 6.87 -9.51
N ARG A 140 1.32 8.09 -9.86
CA ARG A 140 1.98 8.33 -11.16
C ARG A 140 3.34 7.64 -11.20
N LYS A 141 4.07 7.65 -10.08
CA LYS A 141 5.35 6.94 -9.96
C LYS A 141 5.16 5.43 -10.01
N LEU A 142 4.13 4.90 -9.35
CA LEU A 142 3.76 3.48 -9.42
C LEU A 142 3.42 3.05 -10.86
N ASP A 143 2.62 3.83 -11.58
CA ASP A 143 2.29 3.56 -12.99
C ASP A 143 3.55 3.56 -13.87
N ALA A 144 4.42 4.56 -13.68
CA ALA A 144 5.69 4.65 -14.40
C ALA A 144 6.60 3.45 -14.11
N PHE A 145 6.67 2.99 -12.85
CA PHE A 145 7.42 1.79 -12.49
C PHE A 145 6.81 0.53 -13.07
N SER A 146 5.48 0.38 -13.06
CA SER A 146 4.78 -0.76 -13.67
C SER A 146 5.14 -0.90 -15.16
N GLY A 147 5.13 0.22 -15.90
CA GLY A 147 5.54 0.25 -17.30
C GLY A 147 7.02 -0.09 -17.50
N LYS A 148 7.93 0.50 -16.70
CA LYS A 148 9.37 0.25 -16.80
C LYS A 148 9.75 -1.20 -16.49
N VAL A 149 9.20 -1.76 -15.42
CA VAL A 149 9.46 -3.14 -14.97
C VAL A 149 8.88 -4.13 -15.98
N SER A 150 7.77 -3.80 -16.64
CA SER A 150 7.16 -4.67 -17.65
C SER A 150 8.09 -5.02 -18.82
N ASN A 151 9.07 -4.17 -19.13
CA ASN A 151 10.08 -4.43 -20.16
C ASN A 151 11.04 -5.58 -19.81
N TYR A 152 11.03 -6.03 -18.56
CA TYR A 152 11.89 -7.10 -18.03
C TYR A 152 11.10 -8.36 -17.65
N LEU A 153 9.81 -8.44 -18.04
CA LEU A 153 8.95 -9.62 -17.78
C LEU A 153 8.99 -10.67 -18.88
N HIS A 154 9.29 -10.24 -20.10
CA HIS A 154 9.27 -11.09 -21.28
C HIS A 154 10.25 -10.55 -22.31
N TRP A 155 10.75 -11.46 -23.14
CA TRP A 155 11.63 -11.17 -24.26
C TRP A 155 10.94 -10.37 -25.38
N SER A 156 10.93 -9.05 -25.27
CA SER A 156 10.49 -8.18 -26.36
C SER A 156 11.65 -7.87 -27.31
N GLY A 157 12.27 -8.89 -27.90
CA GLY A 157 13.45 -8.71 -28.77
C GLY A 157 14.22 -9.99 -29.09
N GLY A 158 15.32 -9.84 -29.83
CA GLY A 158 16.27 -10.93 -30.07
C GLY A 158 16.94 -11.38 -28.77
N LEU A 159 17.27 -12.67 -28.67
CA LEU A 159 17.92 -13.22 -27.47
C LEU A 159 19.24 -12.50 -27.15
N ASP A 160 19.97 -12.12 -28.19
CA ASP A 160 21.25 -11.39 -28.16
C ASP A 160 21.13 -9.95 -27.62
N THR A 161 19.96 -9.33 -27.74
CA THR A 161 19.67 -7.98 -27.23
C THR A 161 18.93 -8.00 -25.89
N THR A 162 18.52 -9.19 -25.42
CA THR A 162 17.75 -9.38 -24.18
C THR A 162 18.41 -10.40 -23.25
N VAL A 163 17.93 -11.64 -23.20
CA VAL A 163 18.28 -12.63 -22.17
C VAL A 163 19.70 -13.19 -22.29
N GLN A 164 20.37 -13.04 -23.43
CA GLN A 164 21.81 -13.34 -23.59
C GLN A 164 22.68 -12.08 -23.49
N SER A 165 22.08 -10.91 -23.34
CA SER A 165 22.79 -9.63 -23.25
C SER A 165 23.12 -9.29 -21.81
N ALA A 166 24.41 -9.24 -21.47
CA ALA A 166 24.86 -8.72 -20.19
C ALA A 166 24.39 -7.27 -19.96
N ALA A 167 24.38 -6.45 -21.01
CA ALA A 167 23.94 -5.06 -20.95
C ALA A 167 22.44 -4.93 -20.62
N TRP A 168 21.60 -5.84 -21.12
CA TRP A 168 20.18 -5.88 -20.76
C TRP A 168 20.01 -6.22 -19.28
N PHE A 169 20.72 -7.24 -18.79
CA PHE A 169 20.69 -7.64 -17.39
C PHE A 169 21.16 -6.51 -16.46
N GLU A 170 22.31 -5.90 -16.77
CA GLU A 170 22.89 -4.81 -15.98
C GLU A 170 22.01 -3.56 -15.94
N LYS A 171 21.24 -3.28 -17.01
CA LYS A 171 20.25 -2.20 -17.03
C LYS A 171 18.97 -2.56 -16.29
N GLY A 172 18.54 -3.82 -16.34
CA GLY A 172 17.30 -4.27 -15.72
C GLY A 172 17.36 -4.31 -14.20
N VAL A 173 18.46 -4.78 -13.64
CA VAL A 173 18.67 -4.86 -12.19
C VAL A 173 18.34 -3.55 -11.45
N PRO A 174 18.93 -2.38 -11.78
CA PRO A 174 18.64 -1.14 -11.07
C PRO A 174 17.21 -0.65 -11.29
N VAL A 175 16.60 -0.90 -12.45
CA VAL A 175 15.21 -0.50 -12.75
C VAL A 175 14.22 -1.27 -11.86
N VAL A 176 14.38 -2.59 -11.78
CA VAL A 176 13.52 -3.44 -10.95
C VAL A 176 13.78 -3.19 -9.46
N GLU A 177 15.04 -2.99 -9.08
CA GLU A 177 15.40 -2.66 -7.70
C GLU A 177 14.84 -1.32 -7.24
N GLU A 178 14.93 -0.26 -8.03
CA GLU A 178 14.39 1.06 -7.67
C GLU A 178 12.87 0.97 -7.39
N ALA A 179 12.14 0.27 -8.26
CA ALA A 179 10.70 0.08 -8.12
C ALA A 179 10.35 -0.76 -6.88
N ALA A 180 11.03 -1.89 -6.67
CA ALA A 180 10.80 -2.75 -5.52
C ALA A 180 11.15 -2.05 -4.20
N GLN A 181 12.28 -1.34 -4.15
CA GLN A 181 12.71 -0.61 -2.95
C GLN A 181 11.79 0.56 -2.61
N TYR A 182 11.21 1.23 -3.60
CA TYR A 182 10.21 2.27 -3.37
C TYR A 182 9.01 1.73 -2.58
N ILE A 183 8.49 0.57 -2.99
CA ILE A 183 7.36 -0.10 -2.32
C ILE A 183 7.78 -0.65 -0.95
N TRP A 184 8.91 -1.34 -0.87
CA TRP A 184 9.40 -1.91 0.38
C TRP A 184 9.65 -0.84 1.44
N SER A 185 10.31 0.26 1.07
CA SER A 185 10.57 1.37 1.98
C SER A 185 9.26 1.97 2.49
N GLY A 186 8.28 2.23 1.60
CA GLY A 186 7.00 2.80 2.01
C GLY A 186 6.17 1.88 2.91
N LEU A 187 6.29 0.55 2.75
CA LEU A 187 5.64 -0.44 3.60
C LEU A 187 6.31 -0.66 4.96
N THR A 188 7.63 -0.44 5.04
CA THR A 188 8.43 -0.74 6.25
C THR A 188 8.76 0.48 7.10
N THR A 189 8.71 1.68 6.51
CA THR A 189 8.99 2.94 7.24
C THR A 189 7.73 3.70 7.64
N GLY A 190 6.56 3.27 7.16
CA GLY A 190 5.27 3.91 7.43
C GLY A 190 4.13 2.92 7.56
N ASN A 191 3.06 3.36 8.20
CA ASN A 191 1.79 2.67 8.16
C ASN A 191 1.11 2.94 6.81
N THR A 192 0.76 1.87 6.10
CA THR A 192 -0.21 1.93 4.99
C THR A 192 -1.65 1.95 5.49
N GLY A 193 -1.85 1.80 6.81
CA GLY A 193 -3.13 1.89 7.46
C GLY A 193 -3.72 3.30 7.37
N VAL A 194 -4.81 3.40 6.61
CA VAL A 194 -5.76 4.52 6.64
C VAL A 194 -6.80 4.33 7.74
N MET A 195 -7.53 5.39 8.07
CA MET A 195 -8.76 5.26 8.85
C MET A 195 -9.79 4.40 8.13
N SER A 196 -10.32 3.39 8.81
CA SER A 196 -11.46 2.59 8.37
C SER A 196 -12.75 3.38 8.56
N LEU A 197 -13.31 3.91 7.47
CA LEU A 197 -14.48 4.81 7.52
C LEU A 197 -15.71 4.21 8.20
N ASP A 198 -15.88 2.89 8.13
CA ASP A 198 -16.96 2.12 8.76
C ASP A 198 -16.79 1.93 10.28
N ARG A 199 -15.58 2.16 10.81
CA ARG A 199 -15.25 2.06 12.23
C ARG A 199 -15.09 3.41 12.92
N LEU A 200 -15.25 4.51 12.17
CA LEU A 200 -15.17 5.85 12.73
C LEU A 200 -16.37 6.11 13.67
N GLU A 201 -16.11 6.85 14.74
CA GLU A 201 -17.19 7.46 15.51
C GLU A 201 -17.98 8.41 14.59
N PRO A 202 -19.32 8.49 14.71
CA PRO A 202 -20.17 9.21 13.77
C PRO A 202 -19.74 10.66 13.54
N GLU A 203 -19.26 11.34 14.58
CA GLU A 203 -18.82 12.73 14.52
C GLU A 203 -17.55 12.89 13.66
N ILE A 204 -16.61 11.95 13.75
CA ILE A 204 -15.39 11.96 12.92
C ILE A 204 -15.74 11.60 11.48
N PHE A 205 -16.69 10.69 11.28
CA PHE A 205 -17.20 10.37 9.94
C PHE A 205 -17.88 11.58 9.28
N GLU A 206 -18.65 12.37 10.03
CA GLU A 206 -19.26 13.60 9.54
C GLU A 206 -18.20 14.62 9.10
N LEU A 207 -17.15 14.81 9.90
CA LEU A 207 -16.01 15.67 9.52
C LEU A 207 -15.34 15.19 8.23
N TRP A 208 -15.16 13.88 8.06
CA TRP A 208 -14.66 13.30 6.82
C TRP A 208 -15.57 13.66 5.63
N VAL A 209 -16.89 13.52 5.76
CA VAL A 209 -17.85 13.84 4.68
C VAL A 209 -17.78 15.32 4.30
N LEU A 210 -17.71 16.22 5.29
CA LEU A 210 -17.60 17.66 5.06
C LEU A 210 -16.27 18.02 4.36
N TYR A 211 -15.16 17.45 4.82
CA TYR A 211 -13.85 17.66 4.21
C TYR A 211 -13.79 17.09 2.77
N ALA A 212 -14.22 15.84 2.57
CA ALA A 212 -14.18 15.17 1.28
C ALA A 212 -15.09 15.82 0.22
N SER A 213 -16.11 16.56 0.64
CA SER A 213 -16.98 17.36 -0.25
C SER A 213 -16.44 18.77 -0.51
N GLY A 214 -15.37 19.19 0.18
CA GLY A 214 -14.84 20.56 0.13
C GLY A 214 -15.69 21.58 0.90
N SER A 215 -16.61 21.12 1.75
CA SER A 215 -17.46 22.00 2.57
C SER A 215 -16.67 22.66 3.71
N ILE A 216 -15.60 22.02 4.18
CA ILE A 216 -14.67 22.55 5.18
C ILE A 216 -13.23 22.30 4.73
N SER A 217 -12.28 23.11 5.22
CA SER A 217 -10.86 22.86 5.00
C SER A 217 -10.34 21.72 5.90
N LEU A 218 -9.14 21.23 5.60
CA LEU A 218 -8.47 20.24 6.47
C LEU A 218 -8.21 20.82 7.87
N ASP A 219 -7.82 22.10 7.95
CA ASP A 219 -7.55 22.78 9.22
C ASP A 219 -8.81 22.93 10.06
N ASP A 220 -9.95 23.25 9.44
CA ASP A 220 -11.26 23.31 10.11
C ASP A 220 -11.66 21.93 10.65
N ALA A 221 -11.46 20.88 9.85
CA ALA A 221 -11.73 19.52 10.29
C ALA A 221 -10.88 19.13 11.52
N VAL A 222 -9.58 19.49 11.52
CA VAL A 222 -8.68 19.24 12.66
C VAL A 222 -9.11 20.04 13.88
N LEU A 223 -9.48 21.31 13.71
CA LEU A 223 -9.99 22.14 14.80
C LEU A 223 -11.23 21.51 15.44
N HIS A 224 -12.20 21.08 14.63
CA HIS A 224 -13.41 20.43 15.12
C HIS A 224 -13.11 19.09 15.81
N ALA A 225 -12.22 18.28 15.25
CA ALA A 225 -11.80 17.02 15.89
C ALA A 225 -11.18 17.28 17.29
N ASN A 226 -10.37 18.32 17.44
CA ASN A 226 -9.79 18.70 18.74
C ASN A 226 -10.86 19.11 19.76
N ILE A 227 -11.95 19.76 19.32
CA ILE A 227 -13.08 20.12 20.19
C ILE A 227 -13.85 18.87 20.64
N LEU A 228 -13.99 17.89 19.75
CA LEU A 228 -14.70 16.64 20.03
C LEU A 228 -13.89 15.65 20.88
N GLU A 229 -12.57 15.75 20.87
CA GLU A 229 -11.65 14.79 21.51
C GLU A 229 -12.03 14.44 22.96
N PRO A 230 -12.31 15.38 23.89
CA PRO A 230 -12.59 15.02 25.28
C PRO A 230 -13.81 14.10 25.44
N MET A 231 -14.90 14.41 24.73
CA MET A 231 -16.13 13.61 24.75
C MET A 231 -15.89 12.22 24.16
N LEU A 232 -15.14 12.15 23.07
CA LEU A 232 -14.84 10.89 22.40
C LEU A 232 -13.91 10.00 23.26
N GLN A 233 -12.97 10.59 24.01
CA GLN A 233 -12.15 9.88 25.00
C GLN A 233 -12.99 9.30 26.14
N GLU A 234 -13.92 10.08 26.70
CA GLU A 234 -14.83 9.59 27.76
C GLU A 234 -15.67 8.40 27.28
N ARG A 235 -16.17 8.47 26.03
CA ARG A 235 -16.93 7.38 25.41
C ARG A 235 -16.09 6.12 25.25
N LEU A 236 -14.84 6.24 24.81
CA LEU A 236 -13.92 5.12 24.70
C LEU A 236 -13.62 4.49 26.06
N ALA A 237 -13.33 5.32 27.07
CA ALA A 237 -13.12 4.85 28.44
C ALA A 237 -14.33 4.06 28.94
N ALA A 238 -15.55 4.60 28.81
CA ALA A 238 -16.78 3.91 29.22
C ALA A 238 -16.98 2.55 28.51
N LYS A 239 -16.72 2.48 27.19
CA LYS A 239 -16.78 1.22 26.42
C LYS A 239 -15.78 0.17 26.96
N SER A 240 -14.56 0.58 27.27
CA SER A 240 -13.52 -0.32 27.79
C SER A 240 -13.82 -0.86 29.20
N PHE A 241 -14.45 -0.06 30.06
CA PHE A 241 -14.87 -0.50 31.39
C PHE A 241 -16.06 -1.47 31.33
N GLY A 242 -17.04 -1.22 30.45
CA GLY A 242 -18.18 -2.11 30.25
C GLY A 242 -17.83 -3.49 29.69
N ALA A 243 -16.74 -3.58 28.91
CA ALA A 243 -16.25 -4.84 28.34
C ALA A 243 -15.49 -5.73 29.34
N ARG A 244 -14.96 -5.17 30.44
CA ARG A 244 -14.28 -5.93 31.51
C ARG A 244 -15.22 -6.44 32.61
N ALA A 245 -16.47 -5.98 32.62
CA ALA A 245 -17.47 -6.33 33.62
C ALA A 245 -18.39 -7.49 33.19
N LYS A 246 -18.13 -8.12 32.05
CA LYS A 246 -18.78 -9.34 31.55
C LYS A 246 -17.75 -10.44 31.39
#